data_AF-A0A5E7PSX1-F1
#
_entry.id   AF-A0A5E7PSX1-F1
#
_cell.length_a   1.000
_cell.length_b   1.000
_cell.length_c   1.000
_cell.angle_alpha   90.00
_cell.angle_beta   90.00
_cell.angle_gamma   90.00
#
_symmetry.space_group_name_H-M   'P 1'
#
loop_
_entity.id
_entity.type
_entity.pdbx_description
1 polymer ?
#
loop_
_entity_poly.entity_id
_entity_poly.type
_entity_poly.pdbx_seq_one_letter_code
_entity_poly.pdbx_strand_id
1 'polypeptide(L)'
;MNTIEKIVQNESLDDVVAVFALIKATPDLDMMIRRYNREALKYGELESAYTRLIEAGVLTNGDKGLAAKGPNWKAPKFVIEKRYSE
;
A
#
# COMPACT_ATOMS: atom_id res chain seq x y z
N MET A 1 8.67 12.03 -13.71
CA MET A 1 7.64 11.13 -13.14
C MET A 1 8.26 10.36 -12.00
N ASN A 2 7.69 10.41 -10.81
CA ASN A 2 8.23 9.70 -9.65
C ASN A 2 7.88 8.21 -9.74
N THR A 3 8.78 7.33 -9.29
CA THR A 3 8.53 5.89 -9.16
C THR A 3 7.26 5.59 -8.39
N ILE A 4 7.04 6.28 -7.27
CA ILE A 4 5.85 6.12 -6.41
C ILE A 4 4.55 6.46 -7.18
N GLU A 5 4.58 7.53 -7.98
CA GLU A 5 3.43 7.95 -8.79
C GLU A 5 3.04 6.87 -9.80
N LYS A 6 4.03 6.28 -10.51
CA LYS A 6 3.78 5.18 -11.44
C LYS A 6 3.20 3.96 -10.73
N ILE A 7 3.74 3.60 -9.55
CA ILE A 7 3.24 2.46 -8.77
C ILE A 7 1.76 2.68 -8.39
N VAL A 8 1.44 3.83 -7.81
CA VAL A 8 0.08 4.12 -7.33
C VAL A 8 -0.95 4.23 -8.48
N GLN A 9 -0.49 4.56 -9.70
CA GLN A 9 -1.37 4.65 -10.88
C GLN A 9 -1.52 3.33 -11.64
N ASN A 10 -0.49 2.48 -11.67
CA ASN A 10 -0.50 1.24 -12.46
C ASN A 10 -0.84 0.00 -11.63
N GLU A 11 -0.57 0.02 -10.32
CA GLU A 11 -0.78 -1.12 -9.43
C GLU A 11 -2.06 -0.96 -8.60
N SER A 12 -2.57 -2.09 -8.10
CA SER A 12 -3.80 -2.11 -7.30
C SER A 12 -3.58 -1.51 -5.91
N LEU A 13 -4.62 -0.88 -5.36
CA LEU A 13 -4.58 -0.26 -4.03
C LEU A 13 -4.10 -1.24 -2.95
N ASP A 14 -4.57 -2.49 -2.98
CA ASP A 14 -4.17 -3.54 -2.03
C ASP A 14 -2.65 -3.82 -2.07
N ASP A 15 -2.04 -3.91 -3.25
CA ASP A 15 -0.60 -4.14 -3.40
C ASP A 15 0.24 -2.92 -2.96
N VAL A 16 -0.25 -1.72 -3.29
CA VAL A 16 0.36 -0.46 -2.84
C VAL A 16 0.34 -0.40 -1.32
N VAL A 17 -0.82 -0.64 -0.69
CA VAL A 17 -0.97 -0.61 0.76
C VAL A 17 -0.11 -1.70 1.41
N ALA A 18 -0.07 -2.91 0.88
CA ALA A 18 0.76 -4.01 1.40
C ALA A 18 2.25 -3.69 1.48
N VAL A 19 2.76 -2.79 0.61
CA VAL A 19 4.16 -2.38 0.60
C VAL A 19 4.38 -1.11 1.41
N PHE A 20 3.60 -0.07 1.11
CA PHE A 20 3.81 1.24 1.69
C PHE A 20 3.36 1.34 3.15
N ALA A 21 2.37 0.55 3.59
CA ALA A 21 1.96 0.52 5.00
C ALA A 21 3.07 0.08 5.96
N LEU A 22 4.11 -0.61 5.44
CA LEU A 22 5.27 -1.04 6.22
C LEU A 22 6.29 0.08 6.47
N ILE A 23 6.26 1.12 5.64
CA ILE A 23 7.24 2.24 5.66
C ILE A 23 6.59 3.59 5.97
N LYS A 24 5.28 3.71 5.75
CA LYS A 24 4.46 4.90 5.91
C LYS A 24 3.32 4.58 6.85
N ALA A 25 3.08 5.45 7.82
CA ALA A 25 1.90 5.35 8.66
C ALA A 25 0.64 5.57 7.81
N THR A 26 -0.50 5.03 8.26
CA THR A 26 -1.79 5.17 7.57
C THR A 26 -2.12 6.61 7.10
N PRO A 27 -1.93 7.68 7.89
CA PRO A 27 -2.21 9.05 7.43
C PRO A 27 -1.26 9.54 6.33
N ASP A 28 0.03 9.19 6.41
CA ASP A 28 1.01 9.51 5.36
C ASP A 28 0.71 8.76 4.05
N LEU A 29 0.28 7.51 4.18
CA LEU A 29 -0.09 6.67 3.05
C LEU A 29 -1.34 7.21 2.34
N ASP A 30 -2.38 7.58 3.10
CA ASP A 30 -3.60 8.18 2.56
C ASP A 30 -3.28 9.45 1.76
N MET A 31 -2.46 10.35 2.33
CA MET A 31 -2.06 11.58 1.65
C MET A 31 -1.28 11.31 0.37
N MET A 32 -0.37 10.32 0.39
CA MET A 32 0.43 9.93 -0.76
C MET A 32 -0.44 9.39 -1.89
N ILE A 33 -1.37 8.47 -1.58
CA ILE A 33 -2.23 7.87 -2.60
C ILE A 33 -3.19 8.91 -3.18
N ARG A 34 -3.83 9.74 -2.34
CA ARG A 34 -4.68 10.85 -2.81
C ARG A 34 -3.96 11.82 -3.72
N ARG A 35 -2.65 12.03 -3.51
CA ARG A 35 -1.83 12.93 -4.32
C ARG A 35 -1.56 12.38 -5.73
N TYR A 36 -1.39 11.07 -5.87
CA TYR A 36 -1.00 10.46 -7.15
C TYR A 36 -2.16 9.77 -7.87
N ASN A 37 -3.20 9.35 -7.16
CA ASN A 37 -4.37 8.68 -7.71
C ASN A 37 -5.61 9.00 -6.86
N ARG A 38 -6.17 10.19 -7.12
CA ARG A 38 -7.34 10.72 -6.39
C ARG A 38 -8.61 9.92 -6.65
N GLU A 39 -8.68 9.21 -7.78
CA GLU A 39 -9.84 8.39 -8.17
C GLU A 39 -9.82 7.00 -7.53
N ALA A 40 -8.64 6.43 -7.28
CA ALA A 40 -8.47 5.12 -6.64
C ALA A 40 -8.65 5.14 -5.11
N LEU A 41 -8.91 6.30 -4.52
CA LEU A 41 -9.15 6.42 -3.08
C LEU A 41 -10.48 7.12 -2.87
N LYS A 42 -11.57 6.43 -3.23
CA LYS A 42 -12.91 6.85 -2.80
C LYS A 42 -13.02 6.69 -1.28
N TYR A 43 -14.01 7.36 -0.72
CA TYR A 43 -14.21 7.38 0.73
C TYR A 43 -14.33 5.95 1.29
N GLY A 44 -13.43 5.56 2.20
CA GLY A 44 -13.40 4.23 2.83
C GLY A 44 -12.69 3.11 2.03
N GLU A 45 -12.20 3.36 0.81
CA GLU A 45 -11.48 2.33 0.03
C GLU A 45 -10.16 1.92 0.68
N LEU A 46 -9.43 2.88 1.27
CA LEU A 46 -8.18 2.62 1.98
C LEU A 46 -8.39 1.76 3.23
N GLU A 47 -9.37 2.10 4.07
CA GLU A 47 -9.72 1.32 5.26
C GLU A 47 -10.18 -0.09 4.88
N SER A 48 -10.96 -0.21 3.79
CA SER A 48 -11.40 -1.50 3.26
C SER A 48 -10.23 -2.34 2.75
N ALA A 49 -9.22 -1.73 2.10
CA ALA A 49 -8.00 -2.42 1.68
C ALA A 49 -7.18 -2.88 2.89
N TYR A 50 -6.98 -2.02 3.90
CA TYR A 50 -6.31 -2.40 5.15
C TYR A 50 -7.01 -3.57 5.83
N THR A 51 -8.34 -3.52 5.92
CA THR A 51 -9.15 -4.58 6.55
C THR A 51 -8.97 -5.89 5.79
N ARG A 52 -9.11 -5.88 4.46
CA ARG A 52 -8.88 -7.06 3.60
C ARG A 52 -7.47 -7.63 3.75
N LEU A 53 -6.45 -6.78 3.80
CA LEU A 53 -5.05 -7.20 3.96
C LEU A 53 -4.78 -7.79 5.35
N ILE A 54 -5.41 -7.25 6.39
CA ILE A 54 -5.30 -7.77 7.76
C ILE A 54 -6.05 -9.10 7.90
N GLU A 55 -7.27 -9.20 7.37
CA GLU A 55 -8.05 -10.44 7.35
C GLU A 55 -7.37 -11.55 6.54
N ALA A 56 -6.73 -11.18 5.43
CA ALA A 56 -5.92 -12.11 4.64
C ALA A 56 -4.60 -12.51 5.33
N GLY A 57 -4.25 -11.88 6.46
CA GLY A 57 -2.98 -12.10 7.16
C GLY A 57 -1.75 -11.60 6.40
N VAL A 58 -1.94 -10.72 5.41
CA VAL A 58 -0.87 -10.08 4.63
C VAL A 58 -0.26 -8.94 5.45
N LEU A 59 -1.08 -8.17 6.14
CA LEU A 59 -0.65 -7.12 7.06
C LEU A 59 -1.10 -7.44 8.48
N THR A 60 -0.40 -6.90 9.46
CA THR A 60 -0.78 -6.93 10.87
C THR A 60 -0.65 -5.52 11.43
N ASN A 61 -1.43 -5.21 12.48
CA ASN A 61 -1.28 -3.94 13.18
C ASN A 61 0.10 -3.92 13.84
N GLY A 62 0.98 -3.07 13.32
CA GLY A 62 2.32 -2.88 13.87
C GLY A 62 2.35 -1.77 14.91
N ASP A 63 3.56 -1.46 15.36
CA ASP A 63 3.80 -0.40 16.32
C ASP A 63 3.76 1.00 15.68
N LYS A 64 3.35 1.99 16.47
CA LYS A 64 3.38 3.43 16.11
C LYS A 64 2.60 3.81 14.85
N GLY A 65 1.52 3.09 14.53
CA GLY A 65 0.67 3.38 13.37
C GLY A 65 1.25 2.92 12.03
N LEU A 66 2.31 2.10 12.06
CA LEU A 66 2.80 1.35 10.92
C LEU A 66 2.13 -0.02 10.88
N ALA A 67 1.98 -0.59 9.69
CA ALA A 67 1.66 -2.00 9.56
C ALA A 67 2.93 -2.85 9.71
N ALA A 68 2.77 -4.05 10.26
CA ALA A 68 3.80 -5.07 10.27
C ALA A 68 3.47 -6.14 9.21
N LYS A 69 4.52 -6.80 8.71
CA LYS A 69 4.37 -7.91 7.75
C LYS A 69 3.64 -9.06 8.44
N GLY A 70 2.49 -9.44 7.90
CA GLY A 70 1.78 -10.62 8.35
C GLY A 70 2.41 -11.93 7.84
N PRO A 71 1.97 -13.08 8.34
CA PRO A 71 2.49 -14.39 7.94
C PRO A 71 2.26 -14.70 6.45
N ASN A 72 1.24 -14.10 5.83
CA ASN A 72 0.93 -14.26 4.40
C ASN A 72 1.46 -13.10 3.55
N TRP A 73 2.31 -12.23 4.10
CA TRP A 73 2.87 -11.11 3.34
C TRP A 73 3.73 -11.61 2.18
N LYS A 74 3.33 -11.23 0.97
CA LYS A 74 4.09 -11.47 -0.26
C LYS A 74 4.37 -10.15 -0.92
N ALA A 75 5.61 -9.98 -1.39
CA ALA A 75 5.97 -8.81 -2.18
C ALA A 75 5.15 -8.82 -3.49
N PRO A 76 4.49 -7.70 -3.84
CA PRO A 76 3.83 -7.58 -5.13
C PRO A 76 4.81 -7.72 -6.29
N LYS A 77 4.30 -8.12 -7.47
CA LYS A 77 5.12 -8.36 -8.66
C LYS A 77 6.03 -7.19 -9.01
N PHE A 78 5.52 -5.95 -8.94
CA PHE A 78 6.31 -4.77 -9.26
C PHE A 78 7.52 -4.55 -8.34
N VAL A 79 7.44 -5.00 -7.08
CA VAL A 79 8.56 -4.95 -6.13
C VAL A 79 9.58 -6.04 -6.45
N ILE A 80 9.11 -7.24 -6.76
CA ILE A 80 9.96 -8.39 -7.12
C ILE A 80 10.69 -8.12 -8.45
N GLU A 81 9.97 -7.65 -9.45
CA GLU A 81 10.48 -7.32 -10.77
C GLU A 81 11.33 -6.05 -10.77
N LYS A 82 11.46 -5.34 -9.63
CA LYS A 82 12.21 -4.09 -9.55
C LYS A 82 11.80 -3.09 -10.65
N ARG A 83 10.52 -3.15 -11.04
CA ARG A 83 10.00 -2.52 -12.27
C ARG A 83 10.14 -1.00 -12.28
N TYR A 84 10.35 -0.41 -11.10
CA TYR A 84 10.50 1.04 -10.92
C TYR A 84 11.79 1.46 -10.19
N SER A 85 12.76 0.55 -10.09
CA SER A 85 14.12 0.86 -9.59
C SER A 85 14.99 1.25 -10.79
N GLU A 86 14.83 2.48 -11.24
CA GLU A 86 15.85 3.21 -12.04
C GLU A 86 16.69 4.08 -11.11
#